data_AF-A0AAF1AWQ4-F1
#
_entry.id   AF-A0AAF1AWQ4-F1
#
_cell.length_a   1.000
_cell.length_b   1.000
_cell.length_c   1.000
_cell.angle_alpha   90.00
_cell.angle_beta   90.00
_cell.angle_gamma   90.00
#
_symmetry.space_group_name_H-M   'P 1'
#
loop_
_entity.id
_entity.type
_entity.pdbx_description
1 polymer ?
#
loop_
_entity_poly.entity_id
_entity_poly.type
_entity_poly.pdbx_seq_one_letter_code
_entity_poly.pdbx_strand_id
1 'polypeptide(L)' 'MEAHDHIAALDDSKTSWNLKVRVTRIWVKCYRSGSVFRYNMILLDCLKTCNLCIKYKPGMVLEKS' A
#
# COMPACT_ATOMS: atom_id res chain seq x y z
N MET A 1 -9.55 -20.13 -4.92
CA MET A 1 -9.64 -18.65 -4.92
C MET A 1 -8.84 -18.19 -3.72
N GLU A 2 -7.71 -17.51 -3.92
CA GLU A 2 -6.86 -17.11 -2.79
C GLU A 2 -7.59 -16.11 -1.89
N ALA A 3 -7.59 -16.39 -0.58
CA ALA A 3 -8.15 -15.51 0.42
C ALA A 3 -7.27 -14.26 0.53
N HIS A 4 -7.88 -13.10 0.37
CA HIS A 4 -7.24 -11.80 0.55
C HIS A 4 -8.02 -11.03 1.61
N ASP A 5 -7.29 -10.22 2.38
CA ASP A 5 -7.85 -9.33 3.37
C ASP A 5 -8.50 -8.11 2.68
N HIS A 6 -9.54 -7.57 3.31
CA HIS A 6 -10.16 -6.31 2.89
C HIS A 6 -9.47 -5.12 3.54
N ILE A 7 -9.43 -3.98 2.86
CA ILE A 7 -8.84 -2.74 3.42
C ILE A 7 -9.54 -2.36 4.73
N ALA A 8 -10.85 -2.57 4.82
CA ALA A 8 -11.63 -2.24 6.02
C ALA A 8 -11.25 -3.09 7.25
N ALA A 9 -10.60 -4.24 7.04
CA ALA A 9 -10.13 -5.10 8.12
C ALA A 9 -8.75 -4.68 8.63
N LEU A 10 -8.03 -3.79 7.94
CA LEU A 10 -6.69 -3.35 8.36
C LEU A 10 -6.75 -2.72 9.75
N ASP A 11 -6.04 -3.34 10.67
CA ASP A 11 -5.85 -2.87 12.04
C ASP A 11 -4.39 -2.99 12.47
N ASP A 12 -4.05 -2.35 13.59
CA ASP A 12 -2.70 -2.33 14.15
C ASP A 12 -2.35 -3.62 14.92
N SER A 13 -3.28 -4.57 15.09
CA SER A 13 -3.04 -5.83 15.79
C SER A 13 -2.27 -6.84 14.95
N LYS A 14 -2.37 -6.73 13.61
CA LYS A 14 -1.63 -7.57 12.66
C LYS A 14 -0.51 -6.79 11.98
N THR A 15 0.64 -7.45 11.87
CA THR A 15 1.84 -6.90 11.24
C THR A 15 1.98 -7.24 9.75
N SER A 16 1.07 -8.05 9.20
CA SER A 16 1.11 -8.54 7.82
C SER A 16 -0.29 -8.77 7.28
N TRP A 17 -0.52 -8.35 6.04
CA TRP A 17 -1.81 -8.37 5.35
C TRP A 17 -1.61 -8.68 3.87
N ASN A 18 -2.53 -9.45 3.27
CA ASN A 18 -2.54 -9.74 1.84
C ASN A 18 -3.74 -9.07 1.18
N LEU A 19 -3.52 -7.96 0.48
CA LEU A 19 -4.59 -7.15 -0.09
C LEU A 19 -4.69 -7.35 -1.61
N LYS A 20 -5.92 -7.49 -2.13
CA LYS A 20 -6.19 -7.43 -3.57
C LYS A 20 -6.98 -6.17 -3.91
N VAL A 21 -6.30 -5.17 -4.45
CA VAL A 21 -6.84 -3.82 -4.64
C VAL A 21 -6.50 -3.27 -6.02
N ARG A 22 -7.30 -2.32 -6.50
CA ARG A 22 -6.99 -1.52 -7.69
C ARG A 22 -6.38 -0.19 -7.25
N VAL A 23 -5.20 0.14 -7.76
CA VAL A 23 -4.64 1.49 -7.59
C VAL A 23 -5.39 2.44 -8.52
N THR A 24 -6.02 3.48 -7.98
CA THR A 24 -6.74 4.49 -8.78
C THR A 24 -5.90 5.73 -9.05
N ARG A 25 -5.01 6.08 -8.12
CA ARG A 25 -4.09 7.21 -8.28
C ARG A 25 -2.79 6.95 -7.53
N ILE A 26 -1.68 7.39 -8.10
CA ILE A 26 -0.34 7.36 -7.50
C ILE A 26 0.35 8.70 -7.73
N TRP A 27 1.05 9.22 -6.72
CA TRP A 27 1.89 10.40 -6.88
C TRP A 27 3.08 10.36 -5.92
N VAL A 28 4.16 11.02 -6.30
CA VAL A 28 5.36 11.10 -5.46
C VAL A 28 5.04 11.91 -4.20
N LYS A 29 5.39 11.36 -3.04
CA LYS A 29 5.30 12.06 -1.76
C LYS A 29 6.62 12.72 -1.41
N CYS A 30 7.73 12.01 -1.54
CA CYS A 30 9.04 12.54 -1.23
C CYS A 30 10.16 11.85 -2.00
N TYR A 31 11.22 12.63 -2.19
CA TYR A 31 12.49 12.18 -2.74
C TYR A 31 13.51 12.03 -1.61
N ARG A 32 14.45 11.10 -1.76
CA ARG A 32 15.62 10.94 -0.90
C ARG A 32 16.83 10.67 -1.79
N SER A 33 17.87 11.50 -1.66
CA SER A 33 19.11 11.39 -2.44
C SER A 33 18.89 11.34 -3.95
N GLY A 34 17.99 12.18 -4.47
CA GLY A 34 17.68 12.26 -5.91
C GLY A 34 16.71 11.19 -6.44
N SER A 35 16.37 10.19 -5.62
CA SER A 35 15.45 9.10 -6.00
C SER A 35 14.11 9.22 -5.27
N VAL A 36 13.02 8.75 -5.89
CA VAL A 36 11.72 8.70 -5.21
C VAL A 36 11.78 7.72 -4.05
N PHE A 37 11.47 8.20 -2.85
CA PHE A 37 11.54 7.42 -1.61
C PHE A 37 10.16 6.97 -1.11
N ARG A 38 9.10 7.73 -1.39
CA ARG A 38 7.72 7.37 -1.05
C ARG A 38 6.75 7.87 -2.08
N TYR A 39 5.67 7.12 -2.23
CA TYR A 39 4.49 7.51 -3.01
C TYR A 39 3.29 7.65 -2.06
N ASN A 40 2.34 8.48 -2.44
CA ASN A 40 0.98 8.37 -1.93
C ASN A 40 0.16 7.61 -2.98
N MET A 41 -0.78 6.79 -2.51
CA MET A 41 -1.66 6.02 -3.38
C MET A 41 -3.11 6.16 -2.91
N ILE A 42 -4.04 6.07 -3.86
CA ILE A 42 -5.46 5.85 -3.57
C ILE A 42 -5.78 4.44 -4.06
N LEU A 43 -6.33 3.64 -3.17
CA LEU A 43 -6.63 2.23 -3.41
C LEU A 43 -8.14 2.05 -3.42
N LEU A 44 -8.62 1.22 -4.33
CA LEU A 44 -9.99 0.79 -4.40
C LEU A 44 -10.02 -0.70 -4.13
N ASP A 45 -10.62 -1.06 -3.00
CA ASP A 45 -10.98 -2.44 -2.71
C ASP A 45 -12.33 -2.75 -3.36
N CYS A 46 -12.63 -4.03 -3.55
CA CYS A 46 -13.92 -4.52 -4.03
C CYS A 46 -15.11 -4.06 -3.16
N LEU A 47 -14.86 -3.71 -1.90
CA LEU A 47 -15.88 -3.20 -0.98
C LEU A 47 -15.96 -1.66 -0.93
N LYS A 48 -14.85 -0.91 -0.97
CA LYS A 48 -14.81 0.58 -0.90
C LYS A 48 -13.50 1.22 -1.41
N THR A 49 -13.56 2.53 -1.71
CA THR A 49 -12.38 3.38 -1.99
C THR A 49 -11.73 3.86 -0.68
N CYS A 50 -10.42 3.66 -0.51
CA CYS A 50 -9.65 4.14 0.63
C CYS A 50 -8.36 4.86 0.19
N ASN A 51 -8.03 5.98 0.84
CA ASN A 51 -6.77 6.67 0.62
C ASN A 51 -5.68 6.03 1.50
N LEU A 52 -4.66 5.39 0.93
CA LEU A 52 -3.60 4.72 1.70
C LEU A 52 -2.22 5.26 1.29
N CYS A 53 -1.50 5.86 2.24
CA CYS A 53 -0.13 6.28 2.03
C CYS A 53 0.84 5.10 2.21
N ILE A 54 1.23 4.43 1.14
CA ILE A 54 2.21 3.34 1.18
C ILE A 54 3.63 3.88 1.01
N LYS A 55 4.55 3.50 1.90
CA LYS A 55 5.99 3.66 1.66
C LYS A 55 6.44 2.62 0.63
N TYR A 56 6.44 2.99 -0.64
CA TYR A 56 6.99 2.14 -1.70
C TYR A 56 8.42 2.59 -2.07
N LYS A 57 9.40 1.68 -1.95
CA LYS A 57 10.71 1.80 -2.61
C LYS A 57 10.74 0.85 -3.81
N PRO A 58 11.12 1.30 -5.02
CA PRO A 58 11.37 0.41 -6.14
C PRO A 58 12.48 -0.59 -5.77
N GLY A 59 12.19 -1.90 -5.84
CA GLY A 59 13.14 -2.97 -5.48
C GLY A 59 13.05 -3.49 -4.04
N MET A 60 12.17 -2.95 -3.18
CA MET A 60 11.90 -3.58 -1.87
C MET A 60 10.92 -4.75 -2.04
N VAL A 61 11.43 -5.98 -1.87
CA VAL A 61 10.63 -7.03 -1.22
C VAL A 61 10.30 -6.47 0.17
N LEU A 62 9.02 -6.50 0.55
CA LEU A 62 8.56 -6.08 1.87
C LEU A 62 9.06 -7.09 2.91
N GLU A 63 10.34 -7.01 3.27
CA GLU A 63 10.93 -7.76 4.38
C GLU A 63 10.93 -6.91 5.65
N LYS A 64 10.45 -7.52 6.74
CA LYS A 64 10.36 -6.93 8.08
C LYS A 64 11.76 -6.67 8.64
N SER A 65 11.96 -5.46 9.17
CA SER A 65 12.94 -5.19 10.24
C SER A 65 12.32 -5.47 11.60
#